data_AF-A0A1M6EVX7-F1
#
_entry.id   AF-A0A1M6EVX7-F1
#
_cell.length_a   1.000
_cell.length_b   1.000
_cell.length_c   1.000
_cell.angle_alpha   90.00
_cell.angle_beta   90.00
_cell.angle_gamma   90.00
#
_symmetry.space_group_name_H-M   'P 1'
#
loop_
_entity.id
_entity.type
_entity.pdbx_description
1 polymer ?
#
loop_
_entity_poly.entity_id
_entity_poly.type
_entity_poly.pdbx_seq_one_letter_code
_entity_poly.pdbx_strand_id
1 'polypeptide(L)'
;MDQDLQLSLANNAKAWQALSLFISSAEKTAFDKTHDALFVTYGAHFMAHVYRLAFEKVLQNMPDAERSKLFTAFQQATESAIDQHYSTHPSVAACLACHARKP
;
A
#
# COMPACT_ATOMS: atom_id res chain seq x y z
N MET A 1 10.69 -9.14 44.13
CA MET A 1 10.31 -10.06 43.03
C MET A 1 9.35 -9.29 42.12
N ASP A 2 9.89 -8.62 41.09
CA ASP A 2 9.14 -7.72 40.18
C ASP A 2 9.93 -7.48 38.87
N GLN A 3 11.26 -7.27 38.98
CA GLN A 3 12.13 -7.03 37.82
C GLN A 3 12.22 -8.19 36.82
N ASP A 4 12.41 -9.44 37.29
CA ASP A 4 12.51 -10.59 36.38
C ASP A 4 11.21 -10.86 35.60
N LEU A 5 10.06 -10.56 36.22
CA LEU A 5 8.76 -10.75 35.58
C LEU A 5 8.54 -9.69 34.47
N GLN A 6 8.90 -8.44 34.74
CA GLN A 6 8.83 -7.36 33.74
C GLN A 6 9.79 -7.59 32.56
N LEU A 7 11.01 -8.09 32.83
CA LEU A 7 11.97 -8.45 31.79
C LEU A 7 11.47 -9.60 30.90
N SER A 8 10.87 -10.62 31.51
CA SER A 8 10.22 -11.73 30.81
C SER A 8 9.09 -11.24 29.88
N LEU A 9 8.21 -10.36 30.36
CA LEU A 9 7.09 -9.81 29.58
C LEU A 9 7.57 -8.94 28.41
N ALA A 10 8.56 -8.09 28.63
CA ALA A 10 9.15 -7.26 27.58
C ALA A 10 9.80 -8.10 26.47
N ASN A 11 10.53 -9.16 26.86
CA ASN A 11 11.14 -10.08 25.91
C ASN A 11 10.09 -10.87 25.10
N ASN A 12 9.00 -11.28 25.74
CA ASN A 12 7.89 -11.97 25.08
C ASN A 12 7.17 -11.06 24.07
N ALA A 13 6.86 -9.81 24.44
CA ALA A 13 6.26 -8.83 23.55
C ALA A 13 7.15 -8.54 22.32
N LYS A 14 8.47 -8.44 22.52
CA LYS A 14 9.44 -8.26 21.43
C LYS A 14 9.47 -9.46 20.48
N ALA A 15 9.36 -10.68 21.00
CA ALA A 15 9.30 -11.89 20.19
C ALA A 15 8.01 -11.97 19.35
N TRP A 16 6.85 -11.63 19.93
CA TRP A 16 5.58 -11.54 19.19
C TRP A 16 5.60 -10.46 18.12
N GLN A 17 6.18 -9.30 18.41
CA GLN A 17 6.33 -8.24 17.43
C GLN A 17 7.24 -8.67 16.28
N ALA A 18 8.39 -9.29 16.57
CA ALA A 18 9.29 -9.80 15.56
C ALA A 18 8.64 -10.90 14.70
N LEU A 19 7.86 -11.80 15.31
CA LEU A 19 7.09 -12.82 14.61
C LEU A 19 6.03 -12.20 13.70
N SER A 20 5.27 -11.21 14.20
CA SER A 20 4.26 -10.48 13.42
C SER A 20 4.89 -9.76 12.22
N LEU A 21 6.04 -9.10 12.41
CA LEU A 21 6.80 -8.46 11.34
C LEU A 21 7.38 -9.46 10.34
N PHE A 22 7.86 -10.63 10.81
CA PHE A 22 8.36 -11.70 9.96
C PHE A 22 7.25 -12.34 9.12
N ILE A 23 6.09 -12.59 9.73
CA ILE A 23 4.89 -13.06 9.02
C ILE A 23 4.49 -12.03 7.97
N SER A 24 4.42 -10.75 8.34
CA SER A 24 4.08 -9.66 7.41
C SER A 24 5.06 -9.53 6.24
N SER A 25 6.36 -9.75 6.46
CA SER A 25 7.37 -9.66 5.38
C SER A 25 7.32 -10.86 4.43
N ALA A 26 7.08 -12.06 4.96
CA ALA A 26 6.88 -13.26 4.16
C ALA A 26 5.57 -13.17 3.35
N GLU A 27 4.49 -12.69 3.97
CA GLU A 27 3.20 -12.42 3.33
C GLU A 27 3.33 -11.39 2.22
N LYS A 28 4.08 -10.31 2.45
CA LYS A 28 4.38 -9.32 1.41
C LYS A 28 5.12 -9.94 0.23
N THR A 29 6.15 -10.75 0.48
CA THR A 29 6.90 -11.42 -0.59
C THR A 29 6.00 -12.36 -1.41
N ALA A 30 5.12 -13.11 -0.75
CA ALA A 30 4.16 -13.99 -1.42
C ALA A 30 3.12 -13.20 -2.22
N PHE A 31 2.65 -12.07 -1.67
CA PHE A 31 1.76 -11.15 -2.35
C PHE A 31 2.42 -10.57 -3.60
N ASP A 32 3.64 -10.02 -3.50
CA ASP A 32 4.37 -9.42 -4.62
C ASP A 32 4.55 -10.44 -5.76
N LYS A 33 4.97 -11.67 -5.43
CA LYS A 33 5.11 -12.74 -6.43
C LYS A 33 3.80 -13.08 -7.14
N THR A 34 2.70 -13.18 -6.39
CA THR A 34 1.37 -13.49 -6.93
C THR A 34 0.85 -12.33 -7.78
N HIS A 35 1.00 -11.12 -7.25
CA HIS A 35 0.65 -9.87 -7.92
C HIS A 35 1.35 -9.76 -9.27
N ASP A 36 2.69 -9.86 -9.27
CA ASP A 36 3.48 -9.64 -10.47
C ASP A 36 3.20 -10.69 -11.54
N ALA A 37 3.02 -11.96 -11.13
CA ALA A 37 2.62 -13.02 -12.06
C ALA A 37 1.26 -12.73 -12.71
N LEU A 38 0.27 -12.28 -11.93
CA LEU A 38 -1.06 -11.91 -12.45
C LEU A 38 -0.99 -10.65 -13.32
N PHE A 39 -0.20 -9.65 -12.92
CA PHE A 39 -0.03 -8.41 -13.67
C PHE A 39 0.63 -8.68 -15.03
N VAL A 40 1.69 -9.49 -15.07
CA VAL A 40 2.36 -9.87 -16.33
C VAL A 40 1.40 -10.66 -17.24
N THR A 41 0.57 -11.53 -16.67
CA THR A 41 -0.32 -12.39 -17.45
C THR A 41 -1.55 -11.65 -18.00
N TYR A 42 -2.15 -10.76 -17.21
CA TYR A 42 -3.47 -10.19 -17.50
C TYR A 42 -3.50 -8.65 -17.60
N GLY A 43 -2.42 -7.97 -17.20
CA GLY A 43 -2.26 -6.53 -17.35
C GLY A 43 -2.98 -5.66 -16.31
N ALA A 44 -2.76 -4.35 -16.41
CA ALA A 44 -3.19 -3.37 -15.41
C ALA A 44 -4.72 -3.27 -15.25
N HIS A 45 -5.49 -3.39 -16.33
CA HIS A 45 -6.96 -3.31 -16.26
C HIS A 45 -7.57 -4.48 -15.47
N PHE A 46 -7.05 -5.69 -15.68
CA PHE A 46 -7.47 -6.85 -14.90
C PHE A 46 -7.14 -6.67 -13.43
N MET A 47 -5.93 -6.18 -13.11
CA MET A 47 -5.53 -5.94 -11.73
C MET A 47 -6.39 -4.89 -11.04
N ALA A 48 -6.72 -3.79 -11.72
CA ALA A 48 -7.66 -2.79 -11.20
C ALA A 48 -9.02 -3.40 -10.83
N HIS A 49 -9.52 -4.34 -11.64
CA HIS A 49 -10.76 -5.06 -11.35
C HIS A 49 -10.62 -5.97 -10.13
N VAL A 50 -9.54 -6.75 -10.04
CA VAL A 50 -9.25 -7.61 -8.88
C VAL A 50 -9.20 -6.80 -7.59
N TYR A 51 -8.52 -5.65 -7.60
CA TYR A 51 -8.45 -4.76 -6.45
C TYR A 51 -9.81 -4.22 -6.05
N ARG A 52 -10.62 -3.76 -7.02
CA ARG A 52 -11.97 -3.29 -6.73
C ARG A 52 -12.81 -4.36 -6.02
N LEU A 53 -12.79 -5.59 -6.53
CA LEU A 53 -13.51 -6.71 -5.93
C LEU A 53 -13.00 -7.07 -4.53
N ALA A 54 -11.68 -7.02 -4.32
CA ALA A 54 -11.09 -7.26 -3.00
C ALA A 54 -11.54 -6.20 -1.99
N PHE A 55 -11.53 -4.92 -2.36
CA PHE A 55 -12.05 -3.83 -1.55
C PHE A 55 -13.53 -4.00 -1.25
N GLU A 56 -14.37 -4.30 -2.25
CA GLU A 56 -15.81 -4.54 -2.07
C GLU A 56 -16.09 -5.64 -1.03
N LYS A 57 -15.36 -6.77 -1.08
CA LYS A 57 -15.51 -7.87 -0.12
C LYS A 57 -15.10 -7.48 1.30
N VAL A 58 -14.03 -6.71 1.45
CA VAL A 58 -13.57 -6.23 2.76
C VAL A 58 -14.61 -5.27 3.36
N LEU A 59 -15.13 -4.34 2.55
CA LEU A 59 -16.11 -3.34 2.98
C LEU A 59 -17.43 -3.94 3.47
N GLN A 60 -17.86 -5.08 2.91
CA GLN A 60 -19.09 -5.77 3.29
C GLN A 60 -19.09 -6.25 4.76
N ASN A 61 -17.91 -6.60 5.28
CA ASN A 61 -17.78 -7.21 6.61
C ASN A 61 -17.14 -6.25 7.64
N MET A 62 -16.89 -5.00 7.24
CA MET A 62 -16.16 -4.03 8.05
C MET A 62 -17.14 -3.14 8.86
N PRO A 63 -16.91 -2.94 10.16
CA PRO A 63 -17.67 -1.98 10.96
C PRO A 63 -17.59 -0.56 10.38
N ASP A 64 -18.68 0.20 10.49
CA ASP A 64 -18.84 1.52 9.89
C ASP A 64 -17.70 2.50 10.21
N ALA A 65 -17.19 2.48 11.44
CA ALA A 65 -16.10 3.33 11.88
C ALA A 65 -14.78 2.99 11.17
N GLU A 66 -14.46 1.70 11.03
CA GLU A 66 -13.26 1.24 10.32
C GLU A 66 -13.40 1.43 8.80
N ARG A 67 -14.61 1.24 8.28
CA ARG A 67 -14.93 1.50 6.86
C ARG A 67 -14.69 2.98 6.50
N SER A 68 -15.10 3.89 7.38
CA SER A 68 -14.88 5.33 7.18
C SER A 68 -13.40 5.68 7.17
N LYS A 69 -12.61 5.10 8.08
CA LYS A 69 -11.14 5.28 8.08
C LYS A 69 -10.49 4.76 6.81
N LEU A 70 -10.92 3.58 6.34
CA LEU A 70 -10.42 2.98 5.11
C LEU A 70 -10.71 3.86 3.89
N PHE A 71 -11.92 4.45 3.80
CA PHE A 71 -12.26 5.38 2.72
C PHE A 71 -11.40 6.64 2.74
N THR A 72 -11.18 7.24 3.91
CA THR A 72 -10.30 8.41 4.02
C THR A 72 -8.87 8.07 3.59
N ALA A 73 -8.33 6.94 4.05
CA ALA A 73 -6.99 6.50 3.65
C ALA A 73 -6.88 6.23 2.15
N PHE A 74 -7.92 5.62 1.56
CA PHE A 74 -7.98 5.38 0.12
C PHE A 74 -8.02 6.68 -0.69
N GLN A 75 -8.81 7.66 -0.24
CA GLN A 75 -8.86 8.98 -0.88
C GLN A 75 -7.50 9.67 -0.83
N GLN A 76 -6.86 9.71 0.34
CA GLN A 76 -5.53 10.32 0.51
C GLN A 76 -4.47 9.66 -0.37
N ALA A 77 -4.48 8.31 -0.45
CA ALA A 77 -3.56 7.59 -1.32
C ALA A 77 -3.80 7.90 -2.80
N THR A 78 -5.06 8.05 -3.20
CA THR A 78 -5.44 8.41 -4.58
C THR A 78 -4.97 9.82 -4.93
N GLU A 79 -5.24 10.80 -4.06
CA GLU A 79 -4.79 12.19 -4.23
C GLU A 79 -3.27 12.25 -4.33
N SER A 80 -2.55 11.55 -3.44
CA SER A 80 -1.09 11.49 -3.48
C SER A 80 -0.55 10.86 -4.77
N ALA A 81 -1.19 9.79 -5.26
CA ALA A 81 -0.79 9.15 -6.52
C ALA A 81 -1.01 10.07 -7.73
N ILE A 82 -2.10 10.84 -7.73
CA ILE A 82 -2.37 11.85 -8.75
C ILE A 82 -1.29 12.93 -8.74
N ASP A 83 -0.97 13.48 -7.56
CA ASP A 83 0.06 14.50 -7.40
C ASP A 83 1.45 13.99 -7.84
N GLN A 84 1.78 12.73 -7.52
CA GLN A 84 3.01 12.09 -7.97
C GLN A 84 3.06 11.94 -9.50
N HIS A 85 1.95 11.55 -10.13
CA HIS A 85 1.88 11.43 -11.58
C HIS A 85 2.14 12.78 -12.28
N TYR A 86 1.55 13.86 -11.77
CA TYR A 86 1.73 15.21 -12.34
C TYR A 86 3.06 15.88 -11.98
N SER A 87 3.72 15.46 -10.90
CA SER A 87 5.04 15.99 -10.52
C SER A 87 6.20 15.28 -11.23
N THR A 88 6.03 14.02 -11.63
CA THR A 88 7.06 13.23 -12.32
C THR A 88 7.03 13.37 -13.84
N HIS A 89 5.91 13.81 -14.41
CA HIS A 89 5.80 14.12 -15.83
C HIS A 89 5.81 15.63 -16.06
N PRO A 90 6.81 16.21 -16.74
CA PRO A 90 6.76 17.62 -17.10
C PRO A 90 5.50 17.87 -17.94
N SER A 91 4.74 18.89 -17.57
CA SER A 91 3.55 19.28 -18.33
C SER A 91 3.92 19.57 -19.79
N VAL A 92 2.96 19.44 -20.71
CA VAL A 92 3.15 19.79 -22.13
C VAL A 92 3.72 21.21 -22.26
N ALA A 93 3.27 22.14 -21.42
CA ALA A 93 3.80 23.50 -21.37
C ALA A 93 5.28 23.56 -20.94
N ALA A 94 5.68 22.78 -19.94
CA ALA A 94 7.07 22.68 -19.50
C ALA A 94 7.98 22.05 -20.58
N CYS A 95 7.46 21.05 -21.30
CA CYS A 95 8.14 20.42 -22.43
C CYS A 95 8.33 21.42 -23.59
N LEU A 96 7.26 22.13 -23.99
CA LEU A 96 7.32 23.16 -25.04
C LEU A 96 8.27 24.30 -24.67
N ALA A 97 8.29 24.75 -23.42
CA ALA A 97 9.22 25.77 -22.94
C ALA A 97 10.69 25.28 -22.96
N CYS A 98 10.94 24.00 -22.70
CA CYS A 98 12.28 23.41 -22.82
C CYS A 98 12.73 23.34 -24.29
N HIS A 99 11.86 22.89 -25.19
CA HIS A 99 12.17 22.78 -26.62
C HIS A 99 12.29 24.13 -27.33
N ALA A 100 11.57 25.16 -26.87
CA ALA A 100 11.70 26.53 -27.37
C ALA A 100 13.00 27.23 -26.91
N ARG A 101 13.72 26.67 -25.91
CA ARG A 101 14.99 27.19 -25.40
C ARG A 101 16.23 26.54 -26.02
N LYS A 102 16.08 25.55 -26.90
CA LYS A 102 17.20 25.06 -27.71
C LYS A 102 17.40 26.01 -28.90
N PRO A 103 18.61 26.56 -29.11
CA PRO A 103 18.91 27.42 -30.27
C PRO A 103 18.85 26.65 -31.59
#